data_AF-A0A5N9AEF3-F1
#
_entry.id   AF-A0A5N9AEF3-F1
#
_cell.length_a   1.000
_cell.length_b   1.000
_cell.length_c   1.000
_cell.angle_alpha   90.00
_cell.angle_beta   90.00
_cell.angle_gamma   90.00
#
_symmetry.space_group_name_H-M   'P 1'
#
loop_
_entity.id
_entity.type
_entity.pdbx_description
1 polymer ?
#
loop_
_entity_poly.entity_id
_entity_poly.type
_entity_poly.pdbx_seq_one_letter_code
_entity_poly.pdbx_strand_id
1 'polypeptide(L)'
;MLDSTKPYCGFNNIDELNAHVEGVFAECIEVPNDLLPEKYHDKIRGGRTLARLNELIAEEEETETAHQKAKAAKARNIEKLRKQFEEKAIYTTHKGGTDFVDMESGFDYGENEADEIQLAKNEYAFVRGMVNGGLIEWDDLETE
;
A
#
# COMPACT_ATOMS: atom_id res chain seq x y z
N MET A 1 5.41 -38.06 -14.15
CA MET A 1 5.74 -36.67 -14.53
C MET A 1 5.70 -35.86 -13.25
N LEU A 2 6.73 -35.08 -12.95
CA LEU A 2 6.71 -34.16 -11.81
C LEU A 2 5.66 -33.08 -12.10
N ASP A 3 4.78 -32.84 -11.13
CA ASP A 3 3.77 -31.78 -11.21
C ASP A 3 4.51 -30.44 -11.25
N SER A 4 4.49 -29.77 -12.42
CA SER A 4 5.23 -28.54 -12.66
C SER A 4 4.74 -27.35 -11.83
N THR A 5 3.64 -27.52 -11.08
CA THR A 5 3.07 -26.49 -10.21
C THR A 5 3.58 -26.54 -8.77
N LYS A 6 4.36 -27.58 -8.39
CA LYS A 6 4.86 -27.76 -7.03
C LYS A 6 6.37 -27.50 -6.94
N PRO A 7 6.86 -26.84 -5.88
CA PRO A 7 8.29 -26.61 -5.71
C PRO A 7 9.04 -27.94 -5.62
N TYR A 8 10.10 -28.06 -6.42
CA TYR A 8 10.95 -29.25 -6.50
C TYR A 8 12.18 -29.07 -5.61
N CYS A 9 12.73 -30.17 -5.09
CA CYS A 9 13.98 -30.20 -4.32
C CYS A 9 15.22 -29.97 -5.23
N GLY A 10 15.34 -28.76 -5.78
CA GLY A 10 16.55 -28.25 -6.45
C GLY A 10 17.36 -27.35 -5.52
N PHE A 11 18.66 -27.20 -5.80
CA PHE A 11 19.63 -26.47 -4.97
C PHE A 11 19.32 -24.98 -4.70
N ASN A 12 18.31 -24.39 -5.36
CA ASN A 12 17.96 -22.96 -5.26
C ASN A 12 16.54 -22.68 -4.71
N ASN A 13 15.75 -23.70 -4.34
CA ASN A 13 14.33 -23.53 -3.98
C ASN A 13 13.98 -24.06 -2.59
N ILE A 14 14.96 -24.09 -1.66
CA ILE A 14 14.77 -24.62 -0.31
C ILE A 14 13.72 -23.80 0.45
N ASP A 15 13.73 -22.48 0.30
CA ASP A 15 12.78 -21.58 0.97
C ASP A 15 11.35 -21.75 0.45
N GLU A 16 11.18 -21.88 -0.87
CA GLU A 16 9.88 -22.16 -1.50
C GLU A 16 9.33 -23.53 -1.07
N LEU A 17 10.22 -24.52 -0.96
CA LEU A 17 9.86 -25.85 -0.51
C LEU A 17 9.45 -25.85 0.96
N ASN A 18 10.18 -25.13 1.82
CA ASN A 18 9.83 -24.99 3.24
C ASN A 18 8.46 -24.33 3.40
N ALA A 19 8.20 -23.23 2.68
CA ALA A 19 6.90 -22.55 2.72
C ALA A 19 5.74 -23.45 2.26
N HIS A 20 5.94 -24.23 1.19
CA HIS A 20 4.93 -25.19 0.74
C HIS A 20 4.72 -26.31 1.77
N VAL A 21 5.80 -26.83 2.36
CA VAL A 21 5.73 -27.88 3.39
C VAL A 21 5.01 -27.37 4.64
N GLU A 22 5.29 -26.14 5.08
CA GLU A 22 4.59 -25.47 6.18
C GLU A 22 3.09 -25.33 5.89
N GLY A 23 2.71 -24.92 4.68
CA GLY A 23 1.31 -24.84 4.26
C GLY A 23 0.59 -26.18 4.33
N VAL A 24 1.21 -27.24 3.78
CA VAL A 24 0.64 -28.60 3.81
C VAL A 24 0.50 -29.13 5.24
N PHE A 25 1.48 -28.89 6.11
CA PHE A 25 1.38 -29.27 7.51
C PHE A 25 0.28 -28.50 8.25
N ALA A 26 0.12 -27.21 7.96
CA ALA A 26 -0.93 -26.38 8.55
C ALA A 26 -2.34 -26.81 8.15
N GLU A 27 -2.53 -27.43 6.98
CA GLU A 27 -3.80 -28.02 6.57
C GLU A 27 -4.10 -29.34 7.30
N CYS A 28 -3.08 -30.09 7.68
CA CYS A 28 -3.21 -31.39 8.33
C CYS A 28 -3.45 -31.29 9.85
N ILE A 29 -3.10 -30.17 10.48
CA ILE A 29 -3.24 -29.98 11.92
C ILE A 29 -4.56 -29.25 12.20
N GLU A 30 -5.47 -29.95 12.88
CA GLU A 30 -6.74 -29.42 13.38
C GLU A 30 -6.65 -29.06 14.86
N VAL A 31 -7.10 -27.85 15.21
CA VAL A 31 -7.20 -27.35 16.58
C VAL A 31 -8.65 -27.44 17.04
N PRO A 32 -8.96 -28.18 18.13
CA PRO A 32 -10.30 -28.24 18.71
C PRO A 32 -10.79 -26.88 19.22
N ASN A 33 -12.10 -26.64 19.18
CA ASN A 33 -12.70 -25.39 19.68
C ASN A 33 -12.41 -25.14 21.17
N ASP A 34 -12.26 -26.18 21.99
CA ASP A 34 -11.98 -26.04 23.43
C ASP A 34 -10.67 -25.29 23.72
N LEU A 35 -9.73 -25.31 22.76
CA LEU A 35 -8.44 -24.62 22.86
C LEU A 35 -8.43 -23.26 22.15
N LEU A 36 -9.50 -22.92 21.42
CA LEU A 36 -9.60 -21.68 20.67
C LEU A 36 -10.42 -20.63 21.44
N PRO A 37 -10.16 -19.33 21.27
CA PRO A 37 -11.05 -18.27 21.71
C PRO A 37 -12.38 -18.32 20.95
N GLU A 38 -13.49 -17.90 21.58
CA GLU A 38 -14.85 -17.91 21.00
C GLU A 38 -14.93 -17.24 19.61
N LYS A 39 -14.11 -16.21 19.40
CA LYS A 39 -14.01 -15.48 18.13
C LYS A 39 -13.63 -16.36 16.94
N TYR A 40 -12.82 -17.40 17.16
CA TYR A 40 -12.32 -18.29 16.12
C TYR A 40 -13.01 -19.67 16.15
N HIS A 41 -14.05 -19.86 16.96
CA HIS A 41 -14.77 -21.14 16.99
C HIS A 41 -15.46 -21.44 15.66
N ASP A 42 -15.43 -22.71 15.26
CA ASP A 42 -16.30 -23.22 14.20
C ASP A 42 -17.48 -23.96 14.83
N LYS A 43 -18.69 -23.39 14.70
CA LYS A 43 -19.93 -23.94 15.29
C LYS A 43 -20.48 -25.16 14.56
N ILE A 44 -19.87 -25.57 13.44
CA ILE A 44 -20.32 -26.70 12.62
C ILE A 44 -19.40 -27.90 12.80
N ARG A 45 -18.08 -27.69 12.76
CA ARG A 45 -17.08 -28.77 12.68
C ARG A 45 -16.36 -29.08 13.99
N GLY A 46 -16.56 -28.29 15.04
CA GLY A 46 -15.98 -28.54 16.37
C GLY A 46 -14.48 -28.17 16.50
N GLY A 47 -13.85 -27.69 15.43
CA GLY A 47 -12.47 -27.24 15.38
C GLY A 47 -12.14 -26.57 14.05
N ARG A 48 -10.91 -26.05 13.91
CA ARG A 48 -10.40 -25.43 12.68
C ARG A 48 -8.97 -25.90 12.38
N THR A 49 -8.59 -25.93 11.11
CA THR A 49 -7.20 -26.17 10.70
C THR A 49 -6.33 -24.95 11.00
N LEU A 50 -5.02 -25.18 11.24
CA LEU A 50 -4.06 -24.08 11.42
C LEU A 50 -4.00 -23.16 10.21
N ALA A 51 -4.06 -23.71 8.99
CA ALA A 51 -4.11 -22.92 7.77
C ALA A 51 -5.27 -21.91 7.80
N ARG A 52 -6.47 -22.35 8.21
CA ARG A 52 -7.66 -21.50 8.27
C ARG A 52 -7.60 -20.46 9.39
N LEU A 53 -6.91 -20.76 10.49
CA LEU A 53 -6.68 -19.80 11.57
C LEU A 53 -5.71 -18.71 11.14
N ASN A 54 -4.62 -19.08 10.46
CA ASN A 54 -3.64 -18.12 9.95
C ASN A 54 -4.26 -17.14 8.94
N GLU A 55 -5.14 -17.62 8.06
CA GLU A 55 -5.91 -16.75 7.15
C GLU A 55 -6.77 -15.74 7.91
N LEU A 56 -7.51 -16.17 8.94
CA LEU A 56 -8.36 -15.28 9.73
C LEU A 56 -7.57 -14.24 10.53
N ILE A 57 -6.38 -14.63 11.02
CA ILE A 57 -5.49 -13.71 11.72
C ILE A 57 -4.93 -12.68 10.73
N ALA A 58 -4.51 -13.11 9.54
CA ALA A 58 -4.04 -12.20 8.50
C ALA A 58 -5.14 -11.21 8.06
N GLU A 59 -6.37 -11.68 7.87
CA GLU A 59 -7.53 -10.81 7.58
C GLU A 59 -7.80 -9.80 8.71
N GLU A 60 -7.58 -10.19 9.96
CA GLU A 60 -7.73 -9.30 11.11
C GLU A 60 -6.59 -8.29 11.24
N GLU A 61 -5.35 -8.69 10.96
CA GLU A 61 -4.19 -7.78 10.94
C GLU A 61 -4.28 -6.78 9.78
N GLU A 62 -4.88 -7.17 8.65
CA GLU A 62 -5.15 -6.26 7.53
C GLU A 62 -6.24 -5.21 7.81
N THR A 63 -6.86 -5.22 8.99
CA THR A 63 -7.94 -4.26 9.38
C THR A 63 -7.49 -2.81 9.56
N GLU A 64 -6.23 -2.48 9.30
CA GLU A 64 -5.88 -1.09 8.98
C GLU A 64 -6.69 -0.63 7.76
N THR A 65 -7.81 0.04 8.05
CA THR A 65 -8.74 0.54 7.04
C THR A 65 -7.97 1.38 6.02
N ALA A 66 -8.37 1.34 4.74
CA ALA A 66 -7.75 2.18 3.71
C ALA A 66 -7.66 3.66 4.12
N HIS A 67 -8.63 4.13 4.91
CA HIS A 67 -8.63 5.46 5.49
C HIS A 67 -7.50 5.70 6.52
N GLN A 68 -7.21 4.74 7.40
CA GLN A 68 -6.09 4.82 8.34
C GLN A 68 -4.74 4.84 7.60
N LYS A 69 -4.58 3.98 6.59
CA LYS A 69 -3.38 3.96 5.73
C LYS A 69 -3.18 5.30 5.01
N ALA A 70 -4.24 5.86 4.42
CA ALA A 70 -4.20 7.18 3.77
C ALA A 70 -3.88 8.32 4.75
N LYS A 71 -4.43 8.27 5.98
CA LYS A 71 -4.15 9.26 7.02
C LYS A 71 -2.69 9.19 7.48
N ALA A 72 -2.13 7.99 7.63
CA ALA A 72 -0.74 7.79 7.98
C ALA A 72 0.21 8.29 6.88
N ALA A 73 -0.06 7.96 5.61
CA ALA A 73 0.70 8.46 4.46
C ALA A 73 0.67 10.00 4.38
N LYS A 74 -0.50 10.61 4.57
CA LYS A 74 -0.64 12.07 4.62
C LYS A 74 0.19 12.69 5.75
N ALA A 75 0.19 12.08 6.94
CA ALA A 75 0.99 12.57 8.06
C ALA A 75 2.49 12.54 7.77
N ARG A 76 3.00 11.45 7.14
CA ARG A 76 4.40 11.34 6.71
C ARG A 76 4.77 12.41 5.67
N ASN A 77 3.92 12.63 4.66
CA ASN A 77 4.14 13.66 3.64
C ASN A 77 4.14 15.08 4.24
N ILE A 78 3.26 15.37 5.20
CA ILE A 78 3.25 16.66 5.91
C ILE A 78 4.56 16.88 6.65
N GLU A 79 5.12 15.85 7.29
CA GLU A 79 6.40 15.98 8.00
C GLU A 79 7.56 16.26 7.04
N LYS A 80 7.59 15.61 5.87
CA LYS A 80 8.57 15.89 4.81
C LYS A 80 8.46 17.34 4.33
N LEU A 81 7.24 17.79 4.01
CA LEU A 81 6.98 19.17 3.57
C LEU A 81 7.31 20.19 4.68
N ARG A 82 7.07 19.85 5.95
CA ARG A 82 7.45 20.69 7.09
C ARG A 82 8.96 20.90 7.16
N LYS A 83 9.76 19.84 6.93
CA LYS A 83 11.22 19.93 6.87
C LYS A 83 11.68 20.82 5.71
N GLN A 84 11.12 20.62 4.52
CA GLN A 84 11.41 21.49 3.37
C GLN A 84 11.05 22.96 3.63
N PHE A 85 9.95 23.22 4.34
CA PHE A 85 9.55 24.58 4.72
C PHE A 85 10.51 25.20 5.73
N GLU A 86 10.92 24.45 6.76
CA GLU A 86 11.90 24.92 7.74
C GLU A 86 13.25 25.25 7.08
N GLU A 87 13.74 24.39 6.18
CA GLU A 87 14.97 24.62 5.43
C GLU A 87 14.90 25.90 4.58
N LYS A 88 13.79 26.11 3.86
CA LYS A 88 13.58 27.29 3.02
C LYS A 88 13.30 28.56 3.82
N ALA A 89 12.70 28.45 5.01
CA ALA A 89 12.42 29.58 5.88
C ALA A 89 13.67 30.14 6.58
N ILE A 90 14.75 29.35 6.73
CA ILE A 90 15.94 29.74 7.49
C ILE A 90 16.95 30.56 6.65
N TYR A 91 16.91 30.53 5.32
CA TYR A 91 18.07 30.97 4.51
C TYR A 91 17.92 32.11 3.49
N THR A 92 16.79 32.82 3.41
CA THR A 92 16.60 33.81 2.32
C THR A 92 15.90 35.10 2.75
N THR A 93 16.34 35.71 3.86
CA THR A 93 16.17 37.16 4.03
C THR A 93 17.52 37.85 4.20
N HIS A 94 17.88 38.67 3.21
CA HIS A 94 18.81 39.75 3.44
C HIS A 94 18.22 40.65 4.54
N LYS A 95 18.83 40.62 5.73
CA LYS A 95 18.50 41.39 6.95
C LYS A 95 17.59 40.71 8.00
N GLY A 96 17.74 39.41 8.24
CA GLY A 96 17.43 38.82 9.55
C GLY A 96 15.97 38.97 10.03
N GLY A 97 15.03 39.05 9.10
CA GLY A 97 13.59 39.00 9.39
C GLY A 97 13.04 37.65 8.95
N THR A 98 12.28 36.98 9.82
CA THR A 98 11.64 35.68 9.54
C THR A 98 10.31 35.82 8.79
N ASP A 99 10.05 36.96 8.15
CA ASP A 99 8.72 37.31 7.63
C ASP A 99 8.45 36.80 6.20
N PHE A 100 9.48 36.35 5.47
CA PHE A 100 9.33 35.92 4.07
C PHE A 100 10.04 34.60 3.82
N VAL A 101 9.32 33.66 3.21
CA VAL A 101 9.85 32.37 2.73
C VAL A 101 10.08 32.52 1.23
N ASP A 102 11.33 32.35 0.79
CA ASP A 102 11.64 32.31 -0.63
C ASP A 102 11.11 31.00 -1.23
N MET A 103 10.02 31.12 -1.98
CA MET A 103 9.33 30.02 -2.65
C MET A 103 9.66 29.94 -4.14
N GLU A 104 10.65 30.68 -4.63
CA GLU A 104 10.99 30.73 -6.07
C GLU A 104 11.34 29.35 -6.63
N SER A 105 11.94 28.49 -5.81
CA SER A 105 12.28 27.10 -6.16
C SER A 105 11.14 26.08 -5.97
N GLY A 106 9.97 26.48 -5.44
CA GLY A 106 8.82 25.58 -5.20
C GLY A 106 9.09 24.46 -4.18
N PHE A 107 8.09 23.66 -3.80
CA PHE A 107 8.32 22.46 -2.98
C PHE A 107 8.61 21.26 -3.88
N ASP A 108 9.46 20.33 -3.40
CA ASP A 108 9.66 19.06 -4.08
C ASP A 108 8.65 18.03 -3.56
N TYR A 109 7.80 17.54 -4.47
CA TYR A 109 6.78 16.54 -4.18
C TYR A 109 7.17 15.14 -4.64
N GLY A 110 8.32 14.95 -5.31
CA GLY A 110 8.71 13.69 -5.93
C GLY A 110 8.93 12.55 -4.93
N GLU A 111 9.35 12.86 -3.70
CA GLU A 111 9.55 11.86 -2.65
C GLU A 111 8.30 11.59 -1.80
N ASN A 112 7.15 12.20 -2.13
CA ASN A 112 5.93 11.98 -1.37
C ASN A 112 5.30 10.62 -1.69
N GLU A 113 4.71 10.02 -0.68
CA GLU A 113 3.90 8.82 -0.87
C GLU A 113 2.61 9.21 -1.59
N ALA A 114 2.52 8.86 -2.87
CA ALA A 114 1.36 9.09 -3.71
C ALA A 114 0.79 7.75 -4.20
N ASP A 115 -0.54 7.66 -4.24
CA ASP A 115 -1.22 6.57 -4.94
C ASP A 115 -1.22 6.91 -6.43
N GLU A 116 -0.20 6.44 -7.17
CA GLU A 116 -0.01 6.71 -8.60
C GLU A 116 -1.19 6.25 -9.44
N ILE A 117 -1.85 5.15 -9.04
CA ILE A 117 -3.00 4.61 -9.76
C ILE A 117 -4.18 5.55 -9.59
N GLN A 118 -4.43 6.03 -8.38
CA GLN A 118 -5.50 6.99 -8.12
C GLN A 118 -5.20 8.34 -8.78
N LEU A 119 -3.94 8.77 -8.78
CA LEU A 119 -3.49 9.98 -9.48
C LEU A 119 -3.79 9.89 -10.98
N ALA A 120 -3.36 8.82 -11.65
CA ALA A 120 -3.60 8.60 -13.07
C ALA A 120 -5.10 8.57 -13.41
N LYS A 121 -5.92 7.95 -12.56
CA LYS A 121 -7.39 7.97 -12.72
C LYS A 121 -7.97 9.38 -12.65
N ASN A 122 -7.48 10.19 -11.71
CA ASN A 122 -7.91 11.58 -11.55
C ASN A 122 -7.48 12.43 -12.75
N GLU A 123 -6.24 12.26 -13.22
CA GLU A 123 -5.71 12.97 -14.40
C GLU A 123 -6.49 12.61 -15.66
N TYR A 124 -6.75 11.33 -15.90
CA TYR A 124 -7.55 10.89 -17.03
C TYR A 124 -8.98 11.46 -16.97
N ALA A 125 -9.59 11.47 -15.79
CA ALA A 125 -10.93 12.05 -15.60
C ALA A 125 -10.94 13.57 -15.87
N PHE A 126 -9.89 14.28 -15.45
CA PHE A 126 -9.73 15.70 -15.71
C PHE A 126 -9.62 15.99 -17.21
N VAL A 127 -8.68 15.35 -17.92
CA VAL A 127 -8.50 15.53 -19.36
C VAL A 127 -9.76 15.14 -20.14
N ARG A 128 -10.38 14.01 -19.79
CA ARG A 128 -11.65 13.60 -20.41
C ARG A 128 -12.77 14.61 -20.18
N GLY A 129 -12.82 15.24 -19.01
CA GLY A 129 -13.75 16.33 -18.72
C GLY A 129 -13.53 17.53 -19.63
N MET A 130 -12.27 17.89 -19.89
CA MET A 130 -11.92 18.98 -20.79
C MET A 130 -12.29 18.67 -22.25
N VAL A 131 -12.05 17.44 -22.70
CA VAL A 131 -12.45 16.98 -24.05
C VAL A 131 -13.97 17.01 -24.21
N ASN A 132 -14.70 16.46 -23.25
CA ASN A 132 -16.17 16.46 -23.29
C ASN A 132 -16.76 17.88 -23.18
N GLY A 133 -16.05 18.80 -22.52
CA GLY A 133 -16.45 20.20 -22.38
C GLY A 133 -16.11 21.07 -23.58
N GLY A 134 -15.43 20.52 -24.60
CA GLY A 134 -14.97 21.27 -25.76
C GLY A 134 -13.89 22.31 -25.44
N LEU A 135 -13.15 22.13 -24.33
CA LEU A 135 -12.03 22.99 -23.95
C LEU A 135 -10.71 22.58 -24.64
N ILE A 136 -10.60 21.31 -24.98
CA ILE A 136 -9.49 20.69 -25.70
C ILE A 136 -10.11 19.77 -26.74
N GLU A 137 -9.69 19.87 -28.00
CA GLU A 137 -10.14 18.96 -29.06
C GLU A 137 -9.28 17.70 -29.08
N TRP A 138 -9.80 16.61 -29.65
CA TRP A 138 -9.03 15.36 -29.77
C TRP A 138 -7.73 15.58 -30.56
N ASP A 139 -7.79 16.46 -31.56
CA ASP A 139 -6.67 16.86 -32.40
C ASP A 139 -5.58 17.62 -31.62
N ASP A 140 -5.90 18.26 -30.49
CA ASP A 140 -4.92 18.94 -29.62
C ASP A 140 -4.07 17.94 -28.80
N LEU A 141 -4.53 16.69 -28.67
CA LEU A 141 -3.87 15.62 -27.92
C LEU A 141 -3.11 14.65 -28.82
N GLU A 142 -3.30 14.73 -30.14
CA GLU A 142 -2.48 14.02 -31.10
C GLU A 142 -1.12 14.72 -31.21
N THR A 143 -0.06 14.03 -30.81
CA THR A 143 1.32 14.51 -30.95
C THR A 143 1.68 14.72 -32.42
N GLU A 144 2.26 15.87 -32.76
CA GLU A 144 3.13 16.02 -33.96
C GLU A 144 4.30 15.03 -33.93
#